data_AF-A0A2E7SWQ6-F1
#
_entry.id   AF-A0A2E7SWQ6-F1
#
_cell.length_a   1.000
_cell.length_b   1.000
_cell.length_c   1.000
_cell.angle_alpha   90.00
_cell.angle_beta   90.00
_cell.angle_gamma   90.00
#
_symmetry.space_group_name_H-M   'P 1'
#
loop_
_entity.id
_entity.type
_entity.pdbx_description
1 polymer ?
#
loop_
_entity_poly.entity_id
_entity_poly.type
_entity_poly.pdbx_seq_one_letter_code
_entity_poly.pdbx_strand_id
1 'polypeptide(L)'
;HIDAAKMQDPNLTTLPFSGTWNRITPWLPWMLMGQTPGHMIYAAFMGSGEDLEQVHSRQVLDYVEKHYPKYFTAPETYDPKTPSLSSLELYSLEQEPALLKE
;
A
#
# COMPACT_ATOMS: atom_id res chain seq x y z
N HIS A 1 15.45 14.09 5.14
CA HIS A 1 14.80 15.12 5.97
C HIS A 1 14.09 16.08 5.03
N ILE A 2 12.84 16.43 5.32
CA ILE A 2 12.05 17.32 4.44
C ILE A 2 12.47 18.77 4.71
N ASP A 3 12.58 19.58 3.66
CA ASP A 3 12.94 21.00 3.78
C ASP A 3 11.75 21.80 4.33
N ALA A 4 11.89 22.26 5.58
CA ALA A 4 10.84 22.99 6.28
C ALA A 4 10.47 24.32 5.60
N ALA A 5 11.41 25.00 4.93
CA ALA A 5 11.12 26.25 4.24
C ALA A 5 10.25 26.00 2.99
N LYS A 6 10.57 24.95 2.23
CA LYS A 6 9.78 24.54 1.06
C LYS A 6 8.39 24.03 1.45
N MET A 7 8.25 23.41 2.63
CA MET A 7 6.94 22.99 3.16
C MET A 7 5.99 24.17 3.41
N GLN A 8 6.50 25.40 3.52
CA GLN A 8 5.68 26.60 3.65
C GLN A 8 5.36 27.29 2.30
N ASP A 9 5.91 26.81 1.18
CA ASP A 9 5.66 27.41 -0.15
C ASP A 9 4.31 26.92 -0.70
N PRO A 10 3.29 27.78 -0.83
CA PRO A 10 1.98 27.38 -1.33
C PRO A 10 1.99 27.00 -2.82
N ASN A 11 3.05 27.28 -3.57
CA ASN A 11 3.17 26.91 -4.98
C ASN A 11 3.65 25.46 -5.16
N LEU A 12 4.14 24.81 -4.10
CA LEU A 12 4.58 23.42 -4.15
C LEU A 12 3.44 22.49 -3.74
N THR A 13 3.07 21.57 -4.63
CA THR A 13 2.05 20.54 -4.36
C THR A 13 2.65 19.22 -3.85
N THR A 14 3.97 19.07 -3.90
CA THR A 14 4.71 17.89 -3.43
C THR A 14 6.14 18.26 -3.03
N LEU A 15 6.78 17.42 -2.21
CA LEU A 15 8.18 17.53 -1.82
C LEU A 15 8.87 16.16 -1.89
N PRO A 16 10.16 16.11 -2.23
CA PRO A 16 10.99 14.91 -2.06
C PRO A 16 10.99 14.47 -0.59
N PHE A 17 10.59 13.23 -0.33
CA PHE A 17 10.66 12.62 0.99
C PHE A 17 11.06 11.16 0.90
N SER A 18 11.62 10.66 2.00
CA SER A 18 11.92 9.25 2.22
C SER A 18 11.58 8.93 3.67
N GLY A 19 10.94 7.80 3.91
CA GLY A 19 10.57 7.36 5.25
C GLY A 19 10.25 5.88 5.30
N THR A 20 9.72 5.46 6.45
CA THR A 20 9.27 4.10 6.67
C THR A 20 7.83 4.15 7.15
N TRP A 21 6.98 3.41 6.47
CA TRP A 21 5.64 3.13 6.94
C TRP A 21 5.66 1.84 7.75
N ASN A 22 5.08 1.88 8.95
CA ASN A 22 4.92 0.72 9.81
C ASN A 22 3.44 0.56 10.17
N ARG A 23 2.96 -0.68 10.14
CA ARG A 23 1.62 -1.03 10.61
C ARG A 23 1.68 -2.26 11.48
N ILE A 24 1.01 -2.20 12.62
CA ILE A 24 0.81 -3.33 13.51
C ILE A 24 -0.64 -3.79 13.34
N THR A 25 -0.83 -5.09 13.15
CA THR A 25 -2.17 -5.70 13.11
C THR A 25 -2.22 -6.94 14.00
N PRO A 26 -3.42 -7.42 14.37
CA PRO A 26 -3.57 -8.79 14.86
C PRO A 26 -3.01 -9.81 13.85
N TRP A 27 -2.94 -11.06 14.28
CA TRP A 27 -2.66 -12.18 13.37
C TRP A 27 -3.58 -12.15 12.15
N LEU A 28 -3.01 -12.49 11.00
CA LEU A 28 -3.81 -12.67 9.80
C LEU A 28 -4.76 -13.86 10.01
N PRO A 29 -6.04 -13.75 9.64
CA PRO A 29 -7.04 -14.77 9.97
C PRO A 29 -6.68 -16.19 9.51
N TRP A 30 -6.02 -16.32 8.35
CA TRP A 30 -5.59 -17.61 7.80
C TRP A 30 -4.40 -18.25 8.54
N MET A 31 -3.78 -17.55 9.49
CA MET A 31 -2.74 -18.12 10.34
C MET A 31 -3.33 -18.94 11.49
N LEU A 32 -4.65 -18.86 11.75
CA LEU A 32 -5.37 -19.63 12.77
C LEU A 32 -4.76 -19.52 14.18
N MET A 33 -4.22 -18.36 14.52
CA MET A 33 -3.53 -18.11 15.79
C MET A 33 -4.49 -17.76 16.95
N GLY A 34 -5.79 -17.60 16.68
CA GLY A 34 -6.80 -17.33 17.71
C GLY A 34 -6.42 -16.20 18.67
N GLN A 35 -6.42 -16.51 19.98
CA GLN A 35 -6.06 -15.58 21.06
C GLN A 35 -4.57 -15.66 21.46
N THR A 36 -3.73 -16.39 20.72
CA THR A 36 -2.31 -16.49 21.04
C THR A 36 -1.66 -15.10 21.04
N PRO A 37 -0.92 -14.71 22.10
CA PRO A 37 -0.26 -13.41 22.15
C PRO A 37 0.67 -13.18 20.96
N GLY A 38 0.49 -12.07 20.26
CA GLY A 38 1.37 -11.62 19.17
C GLY A 38 0.65 -10.79 18.11
N HIS A 39 1.44 -10.23 17.20
CA HIS A 39 0.98 -9.30 16.16
C HIS A 39 1.80 -9.47 14.88
N MET A 40 1.23 -9.07 13.76
CA MET A 40 1.96 -8.85 12.53
C MET A 40 2.53 -7.44 12.50
N ILE A 41 3.77 -7.32 12.03
CA ILE A 41 4.42 -6.02 11.77
C ILE A 41 4.70 -5.96 10.27
N TYR A 42 4.07 -4.99 9.61
CA TYR A 42 4.42 -4.62 8.25
C TYR A 42 5.33 -3.40 8.30
N ALA A 43 6.48 -3.51 7.65
CA ALA A 43 7.42 -2.41 7.48
C ALA A 43 7.70 -2.25 5.99
N ALA A 44 7.55 -1.03 5.48
CA ALA A 44 7.84 -0.70 4.09
C ALA A 44 8.56 0.65 4.02
N PHE A 45 9.47 0.77 3.06
CA PHE A 45 10.00 2.08 2.68
C PHE A 45 8.92 2.84 1.91
N MET A 46 8.81 4.13 2.18
CA MET A 46 7.97 5.06 1.44
C MET A 46 8.82 6.23 0.96
N GLY A 47 8.49 6.77 -0.19
CA GLY A 47 9.14 7.96 -0.72
C GLY A 47 8.28 8.61 -1.78
N SER A 48 8.59 9.85 -2.11
CA SER A 48 8.14 10.48 -3.35
C SER A 48 9.19 10.29 -4.44
N GLY A 49 8.71 10.18 -5.67
CA GLY A 49 9.52 10.16 -6.87
C GLY A 49 8.71 10.76 -8.01
N GLU A 50 9.38 11.47 -8.91
CA GLU A 50 8.76 12.04 -10.11
C GLU A 50 8.95 11.13 -11.33
N ASP A 51 9.77 10.08 -11.20
CA ASP A 51 10.07 9.13 -12.26
C ASP A 51 9.93 7.69 -11.74
N LEU A 52 9.16 6.89 -12.47
CA LEU A 52 8.94 5.48 -12.17
C LEU A 52 10.24 4.66 -12.22
N GLU A 53 11.24 5.08 -12.99
CA GLU A 53 12.55 4.43 -13.03
C GLU A 53 13.34 4.55 -11.72
N GLN A 54 12.95 5.46 -10.81
CA GLN A 54 13.56 5.53 -9.48
C GLN A 54 13.19 4.33 -8.60
N VAL A 55 12.10 3.63 -8.93
CA VAL A 55 11.55 2.52 -8.14
C VAL A 55 11.56 1.20 -8.92
N HIS A 56 11.34 1.27 -10.23
CA HIS A 56 11.17 0.09 -11.08
C HIS A 56 12.22 0.05 -12.19
N SER A 57 12.67 -1.15 -12.57
CA SER A 57 13.55 -1.29 -13.73
C SER A 57 12.78 -1.02 -15.03
N ARG A 58 13.48 -0.53 -16.05
CA ARG A 58 12.91 -0.30 -17.39
C ARG A 58 12.21 -1.56 -17.95
N GLN A 59 12.76 -2.75 -17.72
CA GLN A 59 12.13 -4.02 -18.14
C GLN A 59 10.74 -4.25 -17.55
N VAL A 60 10.53 -3.89 -16.27
CA VAL A 60 9.21 -3.99 -15.63
C VAL A 60 8.25 -2.98 -16.26
N LEU A 61 8.71 -1.74 -16.46
CA LEU A 61 7.90 -0.69 -17.07
C LEU A 61 7.47 -1.06 -18.50
N ASP A 62 8.39 -1.57 -19.33
CA ASP A 62 8.09 -1.99 -20.71
C ASP A 62 7.01 -3.09 -20.75
N TYR A 63 7.09 -4.05 -19.81
CA TYR A 63 6.08 -5.11 -19.70
C TYR A 63 4.72 -4.56 -19.28
N VAL A 64 4.69 -3.70 -18.25
CA VAL A 64 3.43 -3.10 -17.76
C VAL A 64 2.83 -2.18 -18.81
N GLU A 65 3.63 -1.43 -19.57
CA GLU A 65 3.14 -0.54 -20.62
C GLU A 65 2.47 -1.35 -21.75
N LYS A 66 3.10 -2.46 -22.15
CA LYS A 66 2.56 -3.35 -23.19
C LYS A 66 1.27 -4.08 -22.76
N HIS A 67 1.21 -4.53 -21.51
CA HIS A 67 0.15 -5.46 -21.07
C HIS A 67 -0.93 -4.80 -20.18
N TYR A 68 -0.58 -3.73 -19.48
CA TYR A 68 -1.45 -3.07 -18.50
C TYR A 68 -1.28 -1.52 -18.51
N PRO A 69 -1.43 -0.85 -19.66
CA PRO A 69 -1.19 0.58 -19.80
C PRO A 69 -2.04 1.45 -18.85
N LYS A 70 -3.19 0.93 -18.41
CA LYS A 70 -4.09 1.61 -17.46
C LYS A 70 -3.42 2.01 -16.14
N TYR A 71 -2.32 1.37 -15.73
CA TYR A 71 -1.66 1.66 -14.45
C TYR A 71 -0.64 2.81 -14.53
N PHE A 72 -0.44 3.41 -15.71
CA PHE A 72 0.44 4.58 -15.87
C PHE A 72 -0.27 5.92 -15.63
N THR A 73 -1.59 5.90 -15.45
CA THR A 73 -2.38 7.11 -15.22
C THR A 73 -3.24 6.90 -13.98
N ALA A 74 -3.14 7.83 -13.03
CA ALA A 74 -3.99 7.80 -11.85
C ALA A 74 -5.46 8.01 -12.27
N PRO A 75 -6.43 7.29 -11.65
CA PRO A 75 -7.84 7.53 -11.92
C PRO A 75 -8.25 8.94 -11.48
N GLU A 76 -9.08 9.61 -12.27
CA GLU A 76 -9.58 10.96 -11.96
C GLU A 76 -10.70 10.94 -10.90
N THR A 77 -11.40 9.81 -10.77
CA THR A 77 -12.52 9.64 -9.84
C THR A 77 -12.40 8.34 -9.07
N TYR A 78 -12.96 8.33 -7.87
CA TYR A 78 -13.08 7.12 -7.05
C TYR A 78 -14.24 6.25 -7.57
N ASP A 79 -13.98 4.97 -7.81
CA ASP A 79 -15.01 3.97 -8.11
C ASP A 79 -15.37 3.19 -6.83
N PRO A 80 -16.59 3.36 -6.28
CA PRO A 80 -17.04 2.62 -5.11
C PRO A 80 -17.09 1.10 -5.29
N LYS A 81 -17.08 0.60 -6.54
CA LYS A 81 -17.07 -0.84 -6.85
C LYS A 81 -15.67 -1.46 -6.70
N THR A 82 -14.63 -0.65 -6.66
CA THR A 82 -13.24 -1.10 -6.44
C THR A 82 -12.64 -0.43 -5.20
N PRO A 83 -13.21 -0.68 -4.00
CA PRO A 83 -12.68 -0.09 -2.79
C PRO A 83 -11.26 -0.62 -2.50
N SER A 84 -10.41 0.26 -1.96
CA SER A 84 -9.07 -0.13 -1.50
C SER A 84 -9.16 -0.81 -0.12
N LEU A 85 -9.69 -2.03 -0.10
CA LEU A 85 -9.84 -2.81 1.13
C LEU A 85 -8.49 -3.35 1.61
N SER A 86 -8.29 -3.35 2.92
CA SER A 86 -7.19 -4.08 3.55
C SER A 86 -7.43 -5.59 3.48
N SER A 87 -6.37 -6.38 3.63
CA SER A 87 -6.46 -7.84 3.65
C SER A 87 -7.43 -8.37 4.70
N LEU A 88 -7.62 -7.65 5.82
CA LEU A 88 -8.56 -8.03 6.88
C LEU A 88 -10.01 -7.76 6.47
N GLU A 89 -10.29 -6.61 5.86
CA GLU A 89 -11.63 -6.29 5.35
C GLU A 89 -12.02 -7.24 4.23
N LEU A 90 -11.11 -7.47 3.27
CA LEU A 90 -11.35 -8.42 2.19
C LEU A 90 -11.58 -9.85 2.73
N TYR A 91 -10.74 -10.30 3.68
CA TYR A 91 -10.94 -11.60 4.34
C TYR A 91 -12.31 -11.69 5.01
N SER A 92 -12.75 -10.65 5.72
CA SER A 92 -14.04 -10.65 6.42
C SER A 92 -15.24 -10.74 5.47
N LEU A 93 -15.10 -10.29 4.22
CA LEU A 93 -16.15 -10.34 3.21
C LEU A 93 -16.17 -11.69 2.47
N GLU A 94 -14.99 -12.23 2.16
CA GLU A 94 -14.86 -13.38 1.26
C GLU A 94 -14.77 -14.73 1.98
N GLN A 95 -14.39 -14.76 3.26
CA GLN A 95 -14.06 -15.99 3.97
C GLN A 95 -15.05 -16.29 5.10
N GLU A 96 -15.42 -17.55 5.22
CA GLU A 96 -16.11 -18.05 6.41
C GLU A 96 -15.08 -18.30 7.53
N PRO A 97 -15.32 -17.82 8.76
CA PRO A 97 -14.43 -18.07 9.88
C PRO A 97 -14.23 -19.58 10.10
N ALA A 98 -12.97 -20.00 10.24
CA ALA A 98 -12.67 -21.38 10.62
C ALA A 98 -13.27 -21.69 12.00
N LEU A 99 -13.80 -22.90 12.15
CA LEU A 99 -14.29 -23.39 13.44
C LEU A 99 -13.17 -23.35 14.48
N LEU A 100 -13.54 -22.99 15.71
CA LEU A 100 -12.63 -23.05 16.84
C LEU A 100 -12.15 -24.51 16.98
N LYS A 101 -10.84 -24.73 16.95
CA LYS A 101 -10.27 -26.03 17.32
C LYS A 101 -10.26 -26.09 18.85
N GLU A 102 -10.96 -27.08 19.41
CA GLU A 102 -10.94 -27.40 20.85
C GLU A 102 -9.55 -27.81 21.33
#